data_AF-A0A1N7CEW1-F1
#
_entry.id   AF-A0A1N7CEW1-F1
#
_cell.length_a   1.000
_cell.length_b   1.000
_cell.length_c   1.000
_cell.angle_alpha   90.00
_cell.angle_beta   90.00
_cell.angle_gamma   90.00
#
_symmetry.space_group_name_H-M   'P 1'
#
loop_
_entity.id
_entity.type
_entity.pdbx_description
1 polymer ?
#
loop_
_entity_poly.entity_id
_entity_poly.type
_entity_poly.pdbx_seq_one_letter_code
_entity_poly.pdbx_strand_id
1 'polypeptide(L)' 'MAEFNTVQLLLGRRRIAGSPIGGIRETQEMLDFCAEKNILPDCEMINMEQINDAFARMECADVRYRFVIDMASLARAT' A
#
# COMPACT_ATOMS: atom_id res chain seq x y z
N MET A 1 9.21 7.26 -26.53
CA MET A 1 8.88 7.82 -25.21
C MET A 1 8.43 9.25 -25.44
N ALA A 2 7.22 9.63 -25.01
CA ALA A 2 6.72 10.99 -25.19
C ALA A 2 7.52 11.95 -24.29
N GLU A 3 7.87 13.12 -24.81
CA GLU A 3 8.63 14.14 -24.10
C GLU A 3 7.75 14.83 -23.04
N PHE A 4 8.33 15.13 -21.88
CA PHE A 4 7.61 15.72 -20.76
C PHE A 4 7.28 17.21 -21.04
N ASN A 5 5.99 17.61 -20.96
CA ASN A 5 5.60 19.01 -21.15
C ASN A 5 5.93 19.87 -19.91
N THR A 6 6.91 20.76 -20.04
CA THR A 6 7.44 21.58 -18.94
C THR A 6 6.71 22.92 -18.73
N VAL A 7 5.88 23.36 -19.69
CA VAL A 7 5.22 24.68 -19.66
C VAL A 7 4.33 24.82 -18.43
N GLN A 8 3.58 23.77 -18.08
CA GLN A 8 2.69 23.77 -16.92
C GLN A 8 3.45 23.79 -15.58
N LEU A 9 4.64 23.18 -15.52
CA LEU A 9 5.49 23.26 -14.34
C LEU A 9 6.07 24.66 -14.16
N LEU A 10 6.54 25.27 -15.25
CA LEU A 10 7.17 26.59 -15.24
C LEU A 10 6.17 27.70 -14.87
N LEU A 11 5.08 27.82 -15.63
CA LEU A 11 4.09 28.88 -15.43
C LEU A 11 3.33 28.71 -14.10
N GLY A 12 3.10 27.47 -13.68
CA GLY A 12 2.42 27.15 -12.42
C GLY A 12 3.33 27.05 -11.19
N ARG A 13 4.66 27.19 -11.36
CA ARG A 13 5.67 27.01 -10.29
C ARG A 13 5.51 25.68 -9.53
N ARG A 14 5.20 24.61 -10.26
CA ARG A 14 4.92 23.27 -9.70
C ARG A 14 6.21 22.46 -9.55
N ARG A 15 6.22 21.50 -8.63
CA ARG A 15 7.36 20.61 -8.36
C ARG A 15 6.95 19.16 -8.54
N ILE A 16 7.88 18.34 -9.03
CA ILE A 16 7.80 16.88 -9.05
C ILE A 16 8.88 16.37 -8.11
N ALA A 17 8.52 15.49 -7.19
CA ALA A 17 9.43 14.88 -6.22
C ALA A 17 9.12 13.39 -6.11
N GLY A 18 10.12 12.58 -5.72
CA GLY A 18 9.96 11.17 -5.39
C GLY A 18 10.01 10.95 -3.88
N SER A 19 9.22 10.00 -3.37
CA SER A 19 9.23 9.59 -1.97
C SER A 19 8.87 8.09 -1.88
N PRO A 20 9.83 7.20 -1.53
CA PRO A 20 9.57 5.76 -1.53
C PRO A 20 8.89 5.25 -0.25
N ILE A 21 9.34 5.68 0.95
CA ILE A 21 8.79 5.36 2.28
C ILE A 21 9.31 6.40 3.32
N GLY A 22 8.81 6.35 4.56
CA GLY A 22 9.28 7.16 5.69
C GLY A 22 10.31 6.46 6.58
N GLY A 23 10.98 7.22 7.47
CA GLY A 23 11.90 6.67 8.47
C GLY A 23 11.19 5.97 9.63
N ILE A 24 11.95 5.32 10.53
CA ILE A 24 11.38 4.61 11.71
C ILE A 24 10.58 5.57 12.61
N ARG A 25 11.15 6.75 12.93
CA ARG A 25 10.48 7.75 13.76
C ARG A 25 9.17 8.24 13.13
N GLU A 26 9.19 8.57 11.84
CA GLU A 26 7.99 9.03 11.11
C GLU A 26 6.95 7.92 11.00
N THR A 27 7.37 6.66 10.85
CA THR A 27 6.46 5.52 10.87
C THR A 27 5.75 5.39 12.21
N GLN A 28 6.46 5.60 13.33
CA GLN A 28 5.83 5.60 14.65
C GLN A 28 4.81 6.74 14.78
N GLU A 29 5.18 7.95 14.36
CA GLU A 29 4.27 9.11 14.36
C GLU A 29 3.00 8.84 13.51
N MET A 30 3.15 8.16 12.37
CA MET A 30 2.03 7.75 11.52
C MET A 30 1.13 6.70 12.20
N LEU A 31 1.72 5.69 12.86
CA LEU A 31 0.95 4.67 13.58
C LEU A 31 0.14 5.28 14.73
N ASP A 32 0.76 6.14 15.53
CA ASP A 32 0.12 6.82 16.65
C ASP A 32 -1.06 7.68 16.17
N PHE A 33 -0.86 8.44 15.07
CA PHE A 33 -1.91 9.23 14.44
C PHE A 33 -3.06 8.36 13.93
N CYS A 34 -2.77 7.26 13.25
CA CYS A 34 -3.80 6.33 12.75
C CYS A 34 -4.62 5.74 13.89
N ALA A 35 -3.98 5.36 15.01
CA ALA A 35 -4.65 4.87 16.20
C ALA A 35 -5.55 5.94 16.84
N GLU A 36 -5.07 7.17 16.99
CA GLU A 36 -5.85 8.29 17.55
C GLU A 36 -7.09 8.62 16.70
N LYS A 37 -6.95 8.56 15.37
CA LYS A 37 -8.00 8.96 14.43
C LYS A 37 -8.86 7.81 13.92
N ASN A 38 -8.63 6.59 14.41
CA ASN A 38 -9.30 5.38 13.94
C ASN A 38 -9.21 5.21 12.41
N ILE A 39 -8.01 5.38 11.87
CA ILE A 39 -7.71 5.16 10.45
C ILE A 39 -7.25 3.72 10.29
N LEU A 40 -8.09 2.92 9.64
CA LEU A 40 -7.84 1.51 9.39
C LEU A 40 -7.81 1.23 7.88
N PRO A 41 -6.94 0.32 7.42
CA PRO A 41 -7.00 -0.15 6.05
C PRO A 41 -8.21 -1.07 5.82
N ASP A 42 -8.79 -1.03 4.62
CA ASP A 42 -9.74 -2.06 4.19
C ASP A 42 -8.98 -3.30 3.72
N CYS A 43 -9.11 -4.36 4.50
CA CYS A 43 -8.36 -5.60 4.32
C CYS A 43 -9.27 -6.78 3.96
N GLU A 44 -8.79 -7.61 3.04
CA GLU A 44 -9.29 -8.96 2.81
C GLU A 44 -8.29 -9.94 3.41
N MET A 45 -8.70 -10.69 4.43
CA MET A 45 -7.86 -11.69 5.08
C MET A 45 -7.81 -12.97 4.25
N ILE A 46 -6.61 -13.53 4.07
CA ILE A 46 -6.38 -14.80 3.36
C ILE A 46 -5.58 -15.78 4.23
N ASN A 47 -5.79 -17.07 4.01
CA ASN A 47 -4.89 -18.12 4.52
C ASN A 47 -3.59 -18.14 3.70
N MET A 48 -2.53 -18.70 4.30
CA MET A 48 -1.21 -18.81 3.68
C MET A 48 -1.24 -19.56 2.33
N GLU A 49 -2.05 -20.62 2.24
CA GLU A 49 -2.20 -21.43 1.02
C GLU A 49 -2.80 -20.65 -0.17
N GLN A 50 -3.51 -19.56 0.10
CA GLN A 50 -4.23 -18.76 -0.90
C GLN A 50 -3.36 -17.67 -1.54
N ILE A 51 -2.08 -17.55 -1.16
CA ILE A 51 -1.23 -16.43 -1.56
C ILE A 51 -1.09 -16.29 -3.09
N ASN A 52 -0.98 -17.40 -3.82
CA ASN A 52 -0.83 -17.36 -5.28
C ASN A 52 -2.10 -16.84 -5.97
N ASP A 53 -3.27 -17.30 -5.51
CA ASP A 53 -4.56 -16.83 -6.03
C ASP A 53 -4.78 -15.35 -5.69
N ALA A 54 -4.41 -14.93 -4.48
CA ALA A 54 -4.45 -13.53 -4.06
C ALA A 54 -3.53 -12.64 -4.91
N PHE A 55 -2.34 -13.13 -5.29
CA PHE A 55 -1.46 -12.42 -6.23
C PHE A 55 -2.10 -12.24 -7.61
N ALA A 56 -2.69 -13.30 -8.18
CA ALA A 56 -3.38 -13.20 -9.48
C ALA A 56 -4.55 -12.21 -9.44
N ARG A 57 -5.32 -12.17 -8.33
CA ARG A 57 -6.39 -11.19 -8.11
C ARG A 57 -5.86 -9.77 -7.96
N MET A 58 -4.75 -9.58 -7.25
CA MET A 58 -4.12 -8.27 -7.11
C MET A 58 -3.66 -7.70 -8.45
N GLU A 59 -3.11 -8.52 -9.35
CA GLU A 59 -2.66 -8.09 -10.68
C GLU A 59 -3.79 -7.54 -11.55
N CYS A 60 -5.01 -8.10 -11.43
CA CYS A 60 -6.21 -7.59 -12.12
C CYS A 60 -7.02 -6.57 -11.31
N ALA A 61 -6.46 -6.06 -10.20
CA ALA A 61 -7.10 -5.13 -9.26
C ALA A 61 -8.41 -5.66 -8.63
N ASP A 62 -8.56 -6.99 -8.52
CA ASP A 62 -9.69 -7.67 -7.87
C ASP A 62 -9.49 -7.78 -6.35
N VAL A 63 -9.36 -6.63 -5.69
CA VAL A 63 -9.28 -6.50 -4.23
C VAL A 63 -9.66 -5.08 -3.81
N ARG A 64 -10.31 -4.94 -2.66
CA ARG A 64 -10.62 -3.63 -2.05
C ARG A 64 -10.17 -3.61 -0.58
N TYR A 65 -9.00 -3.10 -0.22
CA TYR A 65 -7.89 -2.59 -1.07
C TYR A 65 -6.59 -3.36 -0.86
N ARG A 66 -6.51 -4.21 0.18
CA ARG A 66 -5.28 -4.92 0.55
C ARG A 66 -5.56 -6.35 1.01
N PHE A 67 -4.77 -7.30 0.53
CA PHE A 67 -4.72 -8.64 1.12
C PHE A 67 -3.83 -8.65 2.37
N VAL A 68 -4.26 -9.34 3.42
CA VAL A 68 -3.48 -9.58 4.63
C VAL A 68 -3.49 -11.07 4.96
N ILE A 69 -2.32 -11.66 5.17
CA ILE A 69 -2.19 -13.08 5.46
C ILE A 69 -2.45 -13.34 6.94
N ASP A 70 -3.36 -14.25 7.26
CA ASP A 70 -3.48 -14.83 8.60
C ASP A 70 -2.30 -15.78 8.82
N MET A 71 -1.27 -15.32 9.53
CA MET A 71 -0.09 -16.14 9.81
C MET A 71 -0.41 -17.35 10.70
N ALA A 72 -1.51 -17.36 11.45
CA ALA A 72 -1.92 -18.55 12.21
C ALA A 72 -2.35 -19.71 11.28
N SER A 73 -2.77 -19.41 10.05
CA SER A 73 -3.12 -20.44 9.05
C SER A 73 -1.93 -21.31 8.64
N LEU A 74 -0.69 -20.77 8.72
CA LEU A 74 0.52 -21.53 8.41
C LEU A 74 0.71 -22.70 9.39
N ALA A 75 0.47 -22.48 10.68
CA ALA A 75 0.64 -23.52 11.70
C ALA A 75 -0.41 -24.62 11.62
N ARG A 76 -1.59 -24.36 11.03
CA ARG A 76 -2.65 -25.35 10.80
C ARG A 76 -2.38 -26.26 9.61
N ALA A 77 -1.48 -25.85 8.71
CA ALA A 77 -1.15 -26.56 7.48
C ALA A 77 -0.02 -27.61 7.65
N THR A 78 0.63 -27.62 8.82
CA THR A 78 1.61 -28.63 9.26
C THR A 78 1.01 -29.58 10.27
#